data_AF-A0A9P6EPL5-F1
#
_entry.id   AF-A0A9P6EPL5-F1
#
_cell.length_a   1.000
_cell.length_b   1.000
_cell.length_c   1.000
_cell.angle_alpha   90.00
_cell.angle_beta   90.00
_cell.angle_gamma   90.00
#
_symmetry.space_group_name_H-M   'P 1'
#
loop_
_entity.id
_entity.type
_entity.pdbx_description
1 polymer ?
#
loop_
_entity_poly.entity_id
_entity_poly.type
_entity_poly.pdbx_seq_one_letter_code
_entity_poly.pdbx_strand_id
1 'polypeptide(L)'
;MQRFPNVLASSFGVYSARLCSLLATSTRPTLTLPVGTNHLLRFMSGDGIMPSFTSGLMDKRHEAVKDQIDRHNLSTKSELSTPEARWKEQSQKFMQLAGNQPPAHAYSGRTVEIKTNGDLATAYRQLDGILARNKVRWTLKMTERHEKPGVKRRRLSSERWRKRFANEVRKKVQLVMKIRDRGA
;
A
#
# COMPACT_ATOMS: atom_id res chain seq x y z
N MET A 1 1.00 32.08 -53.51
CA MET A 1 0.35 31.24 -54.56
C MET A 1 1.40 30.23 -54.99
N GLN A 2 1.27 28.91 -54.98
CA GLN A 2 0.20 27.97 -55.37
C GLN A 2 0.46 26.63 -54.60
N ARG A 3 -0.46 26.07 -53.80
CA ARG A 3 -1.42 24.97 -54.09
C ARG A 3 -0.88 23.72 -54.82
N PHE A 4 -0.77 22.60 -54.07
CA PHE A 4 -1.16 21.16 -54.28
C PHE A 4 -1.13 20.52 -55.68
N PRO A 5 -0.99 19.16 -55.86
CA PRO A 5 -1.52 18.02 -55.05
C PRO A 5 -0.50 16.86 -54.80
N ASN A 6 -0.61 16.00 -53.77
CA ASN A 6 -1.58 14.96 -53.40
C ASN A 6 -1.65 13.77 -54.40
N VAL A 7 -1.38 12.53 -53.92
CA VAL A 7 -2.09 11.25 -54.21
C VAL A 7 -1.25 9.99 -53.86
N LEU A 8 -1.75 9.29 -52.83
CA LEU A 8 -1.98 7.83 -52.64
C LEU A 8 -0.85 6.79 -52.48
N ALA A 9 -0.92 6.11 -51.32
CA ALA A 9 -1.08 4.66 -51.08
C ALA A 9 -0.29 4.29 -49.80
N SER A 10 -0.70 3.45 -48.85
CA SER A 10 -1.54 2.26 -48.85
C SER A 10 -1.75 1.85 -47.37
N SER A 11 -2.96 1.35 -47.07
CA SER A 11 -3.28 0.26 -46.13
C SER A 11 -2.55 0.13 -44.77
N PHE A 12 -3.32 0.09 -43.67
CA PHE A 12 -3.48 -1.08 -42.80
C PHE A 12 -3.97 -0.67 -41.39
N GLY A 13 -4.97 -1.39 -40.87
CA GLY A 13 -5.08 -1.64 -39.44
C GLY A 13 -6.28 -1.03 -38.72
N VAL A 14 -7.47 -1.55 -39.01
CA VAL A 14 -8.65 -1.42 -38.14
C VAL A 14 -8.37 -2.24 -36.87
N TYR A 15 -8.00 -1.60 -35.76
CA TYR A 15 -7.94 -2.26 -34.45
C TYR A 15 -9.08 -1.80 -33.56
N SER A 16 -9.96 -2.76 -33.31
CA SER A 16 -11.08 -2.82 -32.38
C SER A 16 -10.82 -2.08 -31.06
N ALA A 17 -11.61 -1.03 -30.81
CA ALA A 17 -11.82 -0.46 -29.49
C ALA A 17 -12.75 -1.39 -28.71
N ARG A 18 -12.21 -2.14 -27.74
CA ARG A 18 -13.03 -2.74 -26.69
C ARG A 18 -13.26 -1.72 -25.59
N LEU A 19 -14.55 -1.46 -25.40
CA LEU A 19 -15.14 -0.57 -24.43
C LEU A 19 -14.64 -0.82 -23.01
N CYS A 20 -14.42 0.31 -22.34
CA CYS A 20 -14.26 0.48 -20.92
C CYS A 20 -15.64 0.41 -20.22
N SER A 21 -15.58 0.05 -18.93
CA SER A 21 -16.46 0.47 -17.83
C SER A 21 -17.43 -0.57 -17.21
N LEU A 22 -17.48 -0.47 -15.87
CA LEU A 22 -18.49 -0.87 -14.88
C LEU A 22 -17.93 -1.81 -13.79
N LEU A 23 -17.33 -1.22 -12.74
CA LEU A 23 -17.92 -0.85 -11.43
C LEU A 23 -17.96 -2.03 -10.44
N ALA A 24 -17.11 -1.96 -9.40
CA ALA A 24 -17.49 -1.95 -7.97
C ALA A 24 -17.70 -3.37 -7.39
N THR A 25 -17.35 -3.75 -6.16
CA THR A 25 -17.23 -3.08 -4.88
C THR A 25 -16.25 -3.85 -3.97
N SER A 26 -15.72 -3.13 -2.98
CA SER A 26 -14.91 -3.60 -1.87
C SER A 26 -15.70 -4.49 -0.91
N THR A 27 -15.14 -5.63 -0.49
CA THR A 27 -15.45 -6.26 0.81
C THR A 27 -14.22 -7.01 1.33
N ARG A 28 -13.56 -6.43 2.35
CA ARG A 28 -12.57 -7.14 3.20
C ARG A 28 -13.26 -7.52 4.51
N PRO A 29 -13.35 -8.81 4.89
CA PRO A 29 -13.72 -9.16 6.25
C PRO A 29 -12.49 -9.08 7.16
N THR A 30 -12.52 -8.13 8.09
CA THR A 30 -11.57 -8.04 9.21
C THR A 30 -12.21 -8.79 10.39
N LEU A 31 -11.72 -9.99 10.69
CA LEU A 31 -12.11 -10.73 11.89
C LEU A 31 -11.11 -10.42 13.01
N THR A 32 -11.52 -9.58 13.94
CA THR A 32 -10.93 -9.44 15.28
C THR A 32 -11.96 -9.98 16.26
N LEU A 33 -11.60 -11.01 17.03
CA LEU A 33 -12.42 -11.52 18.12
C LEU A 33 -11.94 -10.92 19.46
N PRO A 34 -12.87 -10.64 20.39
CA PRO A 34 -12.61 -9.89 21.61
C PRO A 34 -11.95 -10.73 22.73
N VAL A 35 -11.14 -10.02 23.50
CA VAL A 35 -10.60 -10.40 24.81
C VAL A 35 -11.76 -10.58 25.79
N GLY A 36 -11.77 -11.69 26.50
CA GLY A 36 -12.68 -11.93 27.62
C GLY A 36 -11.94 -12.65 28.74
N THR A 37 -11.84 -12.02 29.90
CA THR A 37 -11.84 -12.72 31.18
C THR A 37 -12.27 -11.74 32.27
N ASN A 38 -13.34 -12.15 32.94
CA ASN A 38 -14.10 -11.42 33.93
C ASN A 38 -13.39 -11.42 35.28
N HIS A 39 -13.45 -10.32 36.01
CA HIS A 39 -13.39 -10.36 37.47
C HIS A 39 -14.52 -9.49 38.03
N LEU A 40 -15.53 -10.16 38.57
CA LEU A 40 -16.65 -9.57 39.31
C LEU A 40 -16.45 -9.86 40.80
N LEU A 41 -17.00 -8.94 41.60
CA LEU A 41 -17.27 -8.98 43.05
C LEU A 41 -16.15 -8.58 44.00
N ARG A 42 -16.27 -7.36 44.57
CA ARG A 42 -16.56 -7.21 46.00
C ARG A 42 -17.25 -5.87 46.32
N PHE A 43 -18.12 -5.94 47.32
CA PHE A 43 -19.20 -5.03 47.73
C PHE A 43 -18.80 -4.20 48.98
N MET A 44 -19.60 -3.14 49.26
CA MET A 44 -19.76 -2.37 50.54
C MET A 44 -18.68 -1.30 50.81
N SER A 45 -18.92 -0.04 51.20
CA SER A 45 -20.07 0.73 51.75
C SER A 45 -19.80 2.24 51.56
N GLY A 46 -20.83 3.10 51.66
CA GLY A 46 -20.67 4.47 52.17
C GLY A 46 -21.07 5.62 51.24
N ASP A 47 -22.24 6.18 51.51
CA ASP A 47 -22.59 7.60 51.53
C ASP A 47 -22.65 8.43 50.23
N GLY A 48 -23.89 8.65 49.78
CA GLY A 48 -24.42 10.01 49.64
C GLY A 48 -23.84 10.90 48.54
N ILE A 49 -24.38 10.75 47.33
CA ILE A 49 -24.91 11.78 46.40
C ILE A 49 -25.01 11.08 45.05
N MET A 50 -26.23 10.80 44.60
CA MET A 50 -26.47 10.36 43.22
C MET A 50 -26.20 11.55 42.30
N PRO A 51 -25.15 11.55 41.44
CA PRO A 51 -25.14 12.48 40.32
C PRO A 51 -26.31 12.09 39.42
N SER A 52 -27.22 13.03 39.17
CA SER A 52 -28.33 12.88 38.23
C SER A 52 -27.80 12.35 36.89
N PHE A 53 -28.06 11.07 36.61
CA PHE A 53 -27.63 10.34 35.41
C PHE A 53 -28.48 10.71 34.18
N THR A 54 -28.71 12.00 33.94
CA THR A 54 -29.47 12.47 32.78
C THR A 54 -28.78 13.65 32.11
N SER A 55 -27.52 13.47 31.71
CA SER A 55 -26.85 14.42 30.81
C SER A 55 -25.76 13.80 29.93
N GLY A 56 -25.72 12.48 29.74
CA GLY A 56 -24.60 11.82 29.03
C GLY A 56 -24.97 10.81 27.94
N LEU A 57 -26.25 10.47 27.77
CA LEU A 57 -26.70 9.49 26.76
C LEU A 57 -27.25 10.15 25.49
N MET A 58 -27.70 11.41 25.56
CA MET A 58 -28.13 12.18 24.39
C MET A 58 -26.93 12.69 23.56
N ASP A 59 -25.79 13.00 24.19
CA ASP A 59 -24.65 13.61 23.48
C ASP A 59 -23.94 12.65 22.52
N LYS A 60 -23.88 11.35 22.81
CA LYS A 60 -23.18 10.39 21.94
C LYS A 60 -23.87 10.14 20.60
N ARG A 61 -25.20 10.23 20.56
CA ARG A 61 -25.97 10.12 19.30
C ARG A 61 -25.85 11.39 18.48
N HIS A 62 -25.93 12.55 19.13
CA HIS A 62 -25.75 13.84 18.45
C HIS A 62 -24.33 13.99 17.90
N GLU A 63 -23.30 13.59 18.66
CA GLU A 63 -21.91 13.62 18.20
C GLU A 63 -21.66 12.63 17.06
N ALA A 64 -22.17 11.39 17.15
CA ALA A 64 -22.03 10.42 16.07
C ALA A 64 -22.76 10.83 14.78
N VAL A 65 -23.95 11.46 14.90
CA VAL A 65 -24.69 12.01 13.75
C VAL A 65 -23.95 13.22 13.17
N LYS A 66 -23.37 14.08 14.02
CA LYS A 66 -22.57 15.22 13.61
C LYS A 66 -21.29 14.79 12.88
N ASP A 67 -20.57 13.78 13.39
CA ASP A 67 -19.44 13.15 12.71
C ASP A 67 -19.83 12.60 11.33
N GLN A 68 -21.01 11.98 11.23
CA GLN A 68 -21.50 11.40 9.99
C GLN A 68 -21.89 12.47 8.96
N ILE A 69 -22.51 13.57 9.43
CA ILE A 69 -22.82 14.77 8.65
C ILE A 69 -21.53 15.47 8.20
N ASP A 70 -20.54 15.61 9.08
CA ASP A 70 -19.25 16.25 8.80
C ASP A 70 -18.45 15.44 7.77
N ARG A 71 -18.46 14.10 7.85
CA ARG A 71 -17.86 13.23 6.83
C ARG A 71 -18.56 13.33 5.47
N HIS A 72 -19.89 13.40 5.45
CA HIS A 72 -20.66 13.57 4.20
C HIS A 72 -20.43 14.96 3.57
N ASN A 73 -20.36 16.00 4.40
CA ASN A 73 -20.06 17.37 3.98
C ASN A 73 -18.61 17.56 3.49
N LEU A 74 -17.66 16.84 4.08
CA LEU A 74 -16.27 16.82 3.62
C LEU A 74 -16.13 16.12 2.26
N SER A 75 -16.87 15.03 2.05
CA SER A 75 -16.94 14.32 0.76
C SER A 75 -17.53 15.22 -0.34
N THR A 76 -18.68 15.84 -0.09
CA THR A 76 -19.35 16.72 -1.06
C THR A 76 -18.54 17.99 -1.38
N LYS A 77 -17.84 18.58 -0.40
CA LYS A 77 -16.89 19.69 -0.66
C LYS A 77 -15.73 19.27 -1.57
N SER A 78 -15.22 18.04 -1.42
CA SER A 78 -14.14 17.55 -2.27
C SER A 78 -14.57 17.30 -3.72
N GLU A 79 -15.83 16.90 -3.93
CA GLU A 79 -16.41 16.61 -5.25
C GLU A 79 -16.76 17.90 -6.02
N LEU A 80 -17.25 18.94 -5.35
CA LEU A 80 -17.61 20.24 -5.94
C LEU A 80 -16.42 21.19 -6.16
N SER A 81 -15.21 20.82 -5.73
CA SER A 81 -14.02 21.58 -6.04
C SER A 81 -13.74 21.53 -7.53
N THR A 82 -13.61 22.69 -8.18
CA THR A 82 -13.01 22.83 -9.50
C THR A 82 -11.70 22.04 -9.52
N PRO A 83 -11.40 21.26 -10.58
CA PRO A 83 -10.16 20.49 -10.67
C PRO A 83 -8.93 21.34 -10.31
N GLU A 84 -8.88 22.58 -10.80
CA GLU A 84 -7.83 23.56 -10.51
C GLU A 84 -7.64 23.84 -9.02
N ALA A 85 -8.71 23.97 -8.25
CA ALA A 85 -8.62 24.20 -6.80
C ALA A 85 -8.03 22.98 -6.07
N ARG A 86 -8.35 21.74 -6.50
CA ARG A 86 -7.71 20.53 -5.97
C ARG A 86 -6.22 20.49 -6.28
N TRP A 87 -5.85 20.82 -7.52
CA TRP A 87 -4.44 20.89 -7.92
C TRP A 87 -3.66 21.95 -7.14
N LYS A 88 -4.26 23.12 -6.91
CA LYS A 88 -3.67 24.20 -6.12
C LYS A 88 -3.44 23.78 -4.67
N GLU A 89 -4.43 23.13 -4.04
CA GLU A 89 -4.31 22.63 -2.66
C GLU A 89 -3.25 21.52 -2.55
N GLN A 90 -3.24 20.56 -3.48
CA GLN A 90 -2.24 19.48 -3.51
C GLN A 90 -0.83 20.02 -3.74
N SER A 91 -0.67 20.99 -4.65
CA SER A 91 0.59 21.68 -4.90
C SER A 91 1.09 22.40 -3.65
N GLN A 92 0.22 23.15 -2.96
CA GLN A 92 0.57 23.81 -1.71
C GLN A 92 0.99 22.82 -0.61
N LYS A 93 0.25 21.72 -0.45
CA LYS A 93 0.63 20.63 0.47
C LYS A 93 1.98 20.02 0.11
N PHE A 94 2.23 19.75 -1.17
CA PHE A 94 3.51 19.25 -1.65
C PHE A 94 4.65 20.22 -1.34
N MET A 95 4.48 21.52 -1.60
CA MET A 95 5.48 22.55 -1.32
C MET A 95 5.80 22.66 0.19
N GLN A 96 4.79 22.51 1.06
CA GLN A 96 4.98 22.47 2.52
C GLN A 96 5.77 21.24 2.98
N LEU A 97 5.53 20.08 2.35
CA LEU A 97 6.21 18.82 2.69
C LEU A 97 7.61 18.70 2.10
N ALA A 98 7.85 19.33 0.94
CA ALA A 98 9.10 19.20 0.16
C ALA A 98 10.35 19.62 0.94
N GLY A 99 10.23 20.54 1.92
CA GLY A 99 11.34 20.92 2.79
C GLY A 99 11.83 19.79 3.70
N ASN A 100 10.91 18.93 4.17
CA ASN A 100 11.21 17.82 5.07
C ASN A 100 11.41 16.49 4.33
N GLN A 101 10.92 16.39 3.10
CA GLN A 101 11.00 15.20 2.25
C GLN A 101 11.33 15.64 0.83
N PRO A 102 12.63 15.73 0.47
CA PRO A 102 13.01 16.11 -0.87
C PRO A 102 12.49 15.08 -1.88
N PRO A 103 12.23 15.50 -3.14
CA PRO A 103 11.78 14.58 -4.17
C PRO A 103 12.78 13.44 -4.38
N ALA A 104 12.26 12.27 -4.73
CA ALA A 104 13.07 11.07 -4.89
C ALA A 104 14.14 11.27 -5.97
N HIS A 105 15.41 11.25 -5.57
CA HIS A 105 16.56 11.21 -6.48
C HIS A 105 17.01 9.76 -6.73
N ALA A 106 17.91 9.54 -7.70
CA ALA A 106 18.37 8.20 -8.10
C ALA A 106 18.94 7.33 -6.96
N TYR A 107 19.39 7.97 -5.87
CA TYR A 107 19.95 7.32 -4.69
C TYR A 107 18.98 7.23 -3.50
N SER A 108 17.79 7.82 -3.58
CA SER A 108 16.82 7.86 -2.48
C SER A 108 16.49 6.47 -1.94
N GLY A 109 16.43 5.44 -2.81
CA GLY A 109 16.22 4.04 -2.41
C GLY A 109 17.47 3.26 -1.98
N ARG A 110 18.62 3.90 -1.84
CA ARG A 110 19.93 3.30 -1.47
C ARG A 110 20.70 4.13 -0.44
N THR A 111 20.05 5.12 0.15
CA THR A 111 20.60 5.94 1.23
C THR A 111 19.94 5.53 2.54
N VAL A 112 20.73 5.46 3.60
CA VAL A 112 20.25 5.28 4.97
C VAL A 112 20.90 6.35 5.82
N GLU A 113 20.07 7.18 6.44
CA GLU A 113 20.54 8.21 7.36
C GLU A 113 20.91 7.58 8.70
N ILE A 114 22.06 7.97 9.24
CA ILE A 114 22.50 7.55 10.56
C ILE A 114 21.91 8.55 11.56
N LYS A 115 21.12 8.04 12.51
CA LYS A 115 20.59 8.87 13.59
C LYS A 115 21.74 9.34 14.49
N THR A 116 21.62 10.51 15.11
CA THR A 116 22.65 11.12 15.99
C THR A 116 23.15 10.19 17.11
N ASN A 117 22.30 9.28 17.61
CA ASN A 117 22.66 8.27 18.62
C ASN A 117 22.67 6.84 18.06
N GLY A 118 22.68 6.68 16.74
CA GLY A 118 22.59 5.39 16.06
C GLY A 118 23.96 4.75 15.85
N ASP A 119 24.03 3.45 16.07
CA ASP A 119 25.20 2.64 15.72
C ASP A 119 25.35 2.52 14.18
N LEU A 120 26.53 2.86 13.67
CA LEU A 120 26.91 2.74 12.26
C LEU A 120 26.74 1.32 11.73
N ALA A 121 27.09 0.31 12.54
CA ALA A 121 27.01 -1.08 12.10
C ALA A 121 25.55 -1.49 11.82
N THR A 122 24.62 -1.01 12.64
CA THR A 122 23.19 -1.22 12.43
C THR A 122 22.69 -0.54 11.15
N ALA A 123 23.08 0.70 10.89
CA ALA A 123 22.74 1.40 9.65
C ALA A 123 23.31 0.69 8.41
N TYR A 124 24.53 0.16 8.49
CA TYR A 124 25.15 -0.60 7.41
C TYR A 124 24.41 -1.91 7.11
N ARG A 125 23.96 -2.64 8.14
CA ARG A 125 23.13 -3.85 7.97
C ARG A 125 21.79 -3.54 7.32
N GLN A 126 21.17 -2.42 7.69
CA GLN A 126 19.93 -1.95 7.06
C GLN A 126 20.15 -1.65 5.57
N LEU A 127 21.23 -0.93 5.25
CA LEU A 127 21.61 -0.65 3.87
C LEU A 127 21.84 -1.94 3.08
N ASP A 128 22.53 -2.92 3.66
CA ASP A 128 22.78 -4.22 3.04
C ASP A 128 21.47 -4.96 2.71
N GLY A 129 20.52 -4.96 3.64
CA GLY A 129 19.18 -5.51 3.42
C GLY A 129 18.38 -4.80 2.33
N ILE A 130 18.52 -3.47 2.22
CA ILE A 130 17.91 -2.67 1.13
C ILE A 130 18.50 -3.09 -0.22
N LEU A 131 19.84 -3.17 -0.33
CA LEU A 131 20.52 -3.56 -1.56
C LEU A 131 20.18 -5.00 -1.99
N ALA A 132 20.02 -5.91 -1.02
CA ALA A 132 19.60 -7.29 -1.28
C ALA A 132 18.16 -7.38 -1.82
N ARG A 133 17.20 -6.67 -1.22
CA ARG A 133 15.80 -6.61 -1.70
C ARG A 133 15.71 -6.05 -3.11
N ASN A 134 16.47 -5.00 -3.40
CA ASN A 134 16.53 -4.37 -4.72
C ASN A 134 17.38 -5.17 -5.73
N LYS A 135 18.05 -6.25 -5.30
CA LYS A 135 18.90 -7.13 -6.12
C LYS A 135 20.01 -6.39 -6.87
N VAL A 136 20.55 -5.32 -6.28
CA VAL A 136 21.57 -4.47 -6.93
C VAL A 136 22.83 -5.28 -7.23
N ARG A 137 23.37 -5.97 -6.22
CA ARG A 137 24.60 -6.78 -6.35
C ARG A 137 24.46 -7.90 -7.39
N TRP A 138 23.33 -8.60 -7.38
CA TRP A 138 23.06 -9.67 -8.34
C TRP A 138 22.97 -9.13 -9.76
N THR A 139 22.30 -7.98 -9.94
CA THR A 139 22.17 -7.33 -11.24
C THR A 139 23.54 -6.91 -11.75
N LEU A 140 24.37 -6.27 -10.92
CA LEU A 140 25.73 -5.88 -11.28
C LEU A 140 26.53 -7.08 -11.82
N LYS A 141 26.54 -8.20 -11.09
CA LYS A 141 27.22 -9.42 -11.50
C LYS A 141 26.70 -10.02 -12.82
N MET A 142 25.40 -9.90 -13.09
CA MET A 142 24.82 -10.34 -14.35
C MET A 142 25.09 -9.38 -15.51
N THR A 143 25.26 -8.09 -15.23
CA THR A 143 25.55 -7.07 -16.24
C THR A 143 27.03 -6.92 -16.56
N GLU A 144 27.94 -7.44 -15.71
CA GLU A 144 29.40 -7.45 -15.95
C GLU A 144 29.76 -8.03 -17.33
N ARG A 145 29.00 -9.00 -17.84
CA ARG A 145 29.19 -9.59 -19.17
C ARG A 145 27.88 -9.62 -19.94
N HIS A 146 27.97 -9.52 -21.27
CA HIS A 146 26.80 -9.63 -22.13
C HIS A 146 26.23 -11.06 -22.12
N GLU A 147 24.99 -11.20 -21.63
CA GLU A 147 24.21 -12.43 -21.75
C GLU A 147 23.39 -12.40 -23.06
N LYS A 148 23.58 -13.40 -23.92
CA LYS A 148 22.78 -13.56 -25.15
C LYS A 148 21.28 -13.61 -24.81
N PRO A 149 20.38 -12.98 -25.59
CA PRO A 149 18.96 -12.86 -25.24
C PRO A 149 18.24 -14.22 -25.13
N GLY A 150 18.62 -15.21 -25.94
CA GLY A 150 18.09 -16.57 -25.85
C GLY A 150 18.46 -17.28 -24.54
N VAL A 151 19.71 -17.10 -24.08
CA VAL A 151 20.20 -17.66 -22.81
C VAL A 151 19.47 -17.02 -21.64
N LYS A 152 19.31 -15.68 -21.67
CA LYS A 152 18.55 -14.91 -20.68
C LYS A 152 17.11 -15.42 -20.54
N ARG A 153 16.42 -15.67 -21.67
CA ARG A 153 15.04 -16.20 -21.65
C ARG A 153 14.96 -17.58 -21.00
N ARG A 154 15.86 -18.50 -21.35
CA ARG A 154 15.91 -19.85 -20.76
C ARG A 154 16.18 -19.79 -19.26
N ARG A 155 17.15 -18.98 -18.84
CA ARG A 155 17.48 -18.76 -17.42
C ARG A 155 16.27 -18.23 -16.65
N LEU A 156 15.64 -17.15 -17.13
CA LEU A 156 14.46 -16.56 -16.49
C LEU A 156 13.27 -17.52 -16.42
N SER A 157 13.11 -18.41 -17.41
CA SER A 157 12.09 -19.45 -17.37
C SER A 157 12.37 -20.47 -16.26
N SER A 158 13.61 -21.01 -16.21
CA SER A 158 14.05 -21.95 -15.18
C SER A 158 13.96 -21.37 -13.76
N GLU A 159 14.39 -20.12 -13.57
CA GLU A 159 14.29 -19.44 -12.28
C GLU A 159 12.84 -19.27 -11.82
N ARG A 160 11.94 -18.88 -12.73
CA ARG A 160 10.50 -18.74 -12.43
C ARG A 160 9.89 -20.08 -12.05
N TRP A 161 10.22 -21.14 -12.78
CA TRP A 161 9.74 -22.49 -12.48
C TRP A 161 10.23 -22.97 -11.10
N ARG A 162 11.54 -22.84 -10.79
CA ARG A 162 12.09 -23.19 -9.47
C ARG A 162 11.42 -22.44 -8.32
N LYS A 163 11.16 -21.14 -8.49
CA LYS A 163 10.44 -20.33 -7.49
C LYS A 163 9.00 -20.79 -7.29
N ARG A 164 8.27 -21.07 -8.37
CA ARG A 164 6.90 -21.58 -8.31
C ARG A 164 6.87 -22.95 -7.63
N PHE A 165 7.74 -23.87 -8.05
CA PHE A 165 7.87 -25.20 -7.47
C PHE A 165 8.16 -25.14 -5.96
N ALA A 166 9.16 -24.35 -5.55
CA ALA A 166 9.50 -24.19 -4.14
C ALA A 166 8.32 -23.61 -3.32
N ASN A 167 7.54 -22.69 -3.89
CA ASN A 167 6.35 -22.15 -3.23
C ASN A 167 5.25 -23.20 -3.09
N GLU A 168 5.00 -24.01 -4.13
CA GLU A 168 4.01 -25.09 -4.06
C GLU A 168 4.42 -26.18 -3.05
N VAL A 169 5.70 -26.57 -3.04
CA VAL A 169 6.24 -27.49 -2.03
C VAL A 169 6.06 -26.92 -0.63
N ARG A 170 6.43 -25.65 -0.41
CA ARG A 170 6.27 -24.99 0.90
C ARG A 170 4.81 -24.98 1.37
N LYS A 171 3.86 -24.67 0.49
CA LYS A 171 2.41 -24.69 0.84
C LYS A 171 1.95 -26.08 1.26
N LYS A 172 2.36 -27.12 0.51
CA LYS A 172 2.00 -28.51 0.82
C LYS A 172 2.60 -28.97 2.15
N VAL A 173 3.87 -28.69 2.40
CA VAL A 173 4.53 -29.02 3.67
C VAL A 173 3.86 -28.28 4.84
N GLN A 174 3.56 -26.98 4.68
CA GLN A 174 2.83 -26.22 5.69
C GLN A 174 1.44 -26.79 5.99
N LEU A 175 0.74 -27.33 4.99
CA LEU A 175 -0.53 -28.01 5.19
C LEU A 175 -0.37 -29.29 6.01
N VAL A 176 0.61 -30.13 5.66
CA VAL A 176 0.90 -31.37 6.40
C VAL A 176 1.27 -31.07 7.85
N MET A 177 2.11 -30.06 8.09
CA MET A 177 2.45 -29.63 9.45
C MET A 177 1.20 -29.21 10.23
N LYS A 178 0.29 -28.44 9.62
CA LYS A 178 -0.98 -28.05 10.25
C LYS A 178 -1.89 -29.25 10.56
N ILE A 179 -1.90 -30.28 9.72
CA ILE A 179 -2.69 -31.51 9.96
C ILE A 179 -2.10 -32.26 11.17
N ARG A 180 -0.78 -32.45 11.19
CA ARG A 180 -0.05 -33.05 12.31
C ARG A 180 -0.28 -32.30 13.61
N ASP A 181 -0.18 -30.96 13.59
CA ASP A 181 -0.33 -30.12 14.79
C ASP A 181 -1.76 -30.16 15.36
N ARG A 182 -2.76 -30.57 14.55
CA ARG A 182 -4.15 -30.80 15.01
C ARG A 182 -4.36 -32.18 15.64
N GLY A 183 -3.37 -33.07 15.60
CA GLY A 183 -3.44 -34.40 16.22
C GLY A 183 -4.14 -35.47 15.38
N ALA A 184 -4.11 -35.35 14.05
CA ALA A 184 -4.42 -36.46 13.14
C ALA A 184 -3.20 -37.39 12.96
#